data_AF-B1N6A2-F1
#
_entry.id   AF-B1N6A2-F1
#
_cell.length_a   1.000
_cell.length_b   1.000
_cell.length_c   1.000
_cell.angle_alpha   90.00
_cell.angle_beta   90.00
_cell.angle_gamma   90.00
#
_symmetry.space_group_name_H-M   'P 1'
#
loop_
_entity.id
_entity.type
_entity.pdbx_description
1 polymer ?
#
loop_
_entity_poly.entity_id
_entity_poly.type
_entity_poly.pdbx_seq_one_letter_code
_entity_poly.pdbx_strand_id
1 'polypeptide(L)'
;QNQLANKLGITFQQVQKYEKGTNRIVISRLYQLASVLNVEVRDIMLKLQEDLKNISCDNDVVSIPHLKDNEDKFIPELHDNKIDSKEVLMMVRAYTCIKNEKVRNIIYNLVKALSVDN
;
A
#
# COMPACT_ATOMS: atom_id res chain seq x y z
N GLN A 1 1.59 13.66 24.71
CA GLN A 1 1.21 12.34 24.16
C GLN A 1 -0.21 11.88 24.56
N ASN A 2 -0.61 11.90 25.84
CA ASN A 2 -2.00 11.57 26.24
C ASN A 2 -3.06 12.43 25.53
N GLN A 3 -2.79 13.71 25.32
CA GLN A 3 -3.67 14.61 24.57
C GLN A 3 -3.80 14.23 23.09
N LEU A 4 -2.74 13.72 22.46
CA LEU A 4 -2.74 13.24 21.08
C LEU A 4 -3.55 11.95 20.95
N ALA A 5 -3.33 11.02 21.89
CA ALA A 5 -4.09 9.78 22.03
C ALA A 5 -5.60 10.05 22.14
N ASN A 6 -5.99 11.01 22.99
CA ASN A 6 -7.38 11.43 23.16
C ASN A 6 -7.98 12.04 21.89
N LYS A 7 -7.24 12.90 21.18
CA LYS A 7 -7.70 13.51 19.92
C LYS A 7 -7.85 12.50 18.78
N LEU A 8 -7.04 11.44 18.78
CA LEU A 8 -7.11 10.36 17.79
C LEU A 8 -8.09 9.25 18.20
N GLY A 9 -8.55 9.21 19.44
CA GLY A 9 -9.35 8.10 19.97
C GLY A 9 -8.57 6.78 20.01
N ILE A 10 -7.27 6.83 20.32
CA ILE A 10 -6.42 5.65 20.48
C ILE A 10 -5.77 5.65 21.87
N THR A 11 -5.25 4.50 22.31
CA THR A 11 -4.59 4.41 23.60
C THR A 11 -3.22 5.10 23.59
N PHE A 12 -2.78 5.60 24.74
CA PHE A 12 -1.44 6.20 24.91
C PHE A 12 -0.32 5.25 24.47
N GLN A 13 -0.45 3.97 24.82
CA GLN A 13 0.50 2.93 24.40
C GLN A 13 0.54 2.78 22.88
N GLN A 14 -0.58 2.99 22.17
CA GLN A 14 -0.62 2.90 20.72
C GLN A 14 0.14 4.06 20.05
N VAL A 15 0.04 5.28 20.61
CA VAL A 15 0.87 6.42 20.19
C VAL A 15 2.34 6.11 20.39
N GLN A 16 2.72 5.55 21.55
CA GLN A 16 4.11 5.16 21.80
C GLN A 16 4.61 4.08 20.81
N LYS A 17 3.75 3.14 20.40
CA LYS A 17 4.10 2.14 19.38
C LYS A 17 4.31 2.77 18.00
N TYR A 18 3.56 3.82 17.67
CA TYR A 18 3.75 4.58 16.43
C TYR A 18 5.04 5.38 16.43
N GLU A 19 5.35 6.07 17.53
CA GLU A 19 6.60 6.82 17.66
C GLU A 19 7.83 5.91 17.62
N LYS A 20 7.75 4.73 18.22
CA LYS A 20 8.84 3.74 18.19
C LYS A 20 8.92 2.95 16.89
N GLY A 21 7.97 3.14 15.96
CA GLY A 21 7.89 2.40 14.71
C GLY A 21 7.60 0.89 14.86
N THR A 22 7.20 0.43 16.05
CA THR A 22 6.90 -0.99 16.31
C THR A 22 5.57 -1.41 15.69
N ASN A 23 4.64 -0.45 15.50
CA ASN A 23 3.41 -0.65 14.75
C ASN A 23 3.39 0.19 13.47
N ARG A 24 3.01 -0.45 12.36
CA ARG A 24 2.72 0.25 11.09
C ARG A 24 1.45 1.10 11.25
N ILE A 25 1.46 2.27 10.62
CA ILE A 25 0.34 3.21 10.61
C ILE A 25 -0.36 3.10 9.24
N VAL A 26 -1.68 2.94 9.25
CA VAL A 26 -2.48 2.97 8.01
C VAL A 26 -2.63 4.41 7.53
N ILE A 27 -2.66 4.64 6.21
CA ILE A 27 -2.75 5.98 5.60
C ILE A 27 -3.90 6.83 6.16
N SER A 28 -5.08 6.23 6.35
CA SER A 28 -6.23 6.91 6.98
C SER A 28 -5.88 7.51 8.35
N ARG A 29 -5.07 6.78 9.14
CA ARG A 29 -4.67 7.20 10.48
C ARG A 29 -3.53 8.21 10.45
N LEU A 30 -2.64 8.10 9.48
CA LEU A 30 -1.62 9.12 9.19
C LEU A 30 -2.26 10.46 8.81
N TYR A 31 -3.33 10.44 8.01
CA TYR A 31 -4.08 11.63 7.63
C TYR A 31 -4.67 12.33 8.88
N GLN A 32 -5.32 11.58 9.75
CA GLN A 32 -5.88 12.13 10.99
C GLN A 32 -4.79 12.64 11.95
N LEU A 33 -3.64 11.97 12.00
CA LEU A 33 -2.47 12.43 12.76
C LEU A 33 -1.99 13.80 12.26
N ALA A 34 -1.87 13.95 10.94
CA ALA A 34 -1.48 15.21 10.30
C ALA A 34 -2.47 16.34 10.62
N SER A 35 -3.77 16.07 10.54
CA SER A 35 -4.82 17.04 10.91
C SER A 35 -4.74 17.47 12.37
N VAL A 36 -4.46 16.54 13.30
CA VAL A 36 -4.35 16.84 14.73
C VAL A 36 -3.07 17.62 15.05
N LEU A 37 -1.99 17.36 14.33
CA LEU A 37 -0.71 18.04 14.46
C LEU A 37 -0.63 19.35 13.64
N ASN A 38 -1.68 19.67 12.88
CA ASN A 38 -1.78 20.84 12.02
C ASN A 38 -0.63 20.94 11.00
N VAL A 39 -0.27 19.80 10.41
CA VAL A 39 0.74 19.67 9.35
C VAL A 39 0.10 19.04 8.12
N GLU A 40 0.66 19.32 6.93
CA GLU A 40 0.18 18.65 5.72
C GLU A 40 0.71 17.22 5.67
N VAL A 41 -0.13 16.28 5.23
CA VAL A 41 0.29 14.88 5.00
C VAL A 41 1.46 14.81 3.99
N ARG A 42 1.50 15.78 3.07
CA ARG A 42 2.58 15.94 2.10
C ARG A 42 3.94 16.10 2.78
N ASP A 43 4.04 16.93 3.82
CA ASP A 43 5.30 17.20 4.51
C ASP A 43 5.85 15.93 5.16
N ILE A 44 4.96 15.12 5.75
CA ILE A 44 5.32 13.83 6.35
C ILE A 44 5.82 12.86 5.26
N MET A 45 5.17 12.83 4.09
CA MET A 45 5.59 11.97 2.98
C MET A 45 6.90 12.40 2.32
N LEU A 46 7.12 13.71 2.16
CA LEU A 46 8.37 14.24 1.62
C LEU A 46 9.55 13.84 2.51
N LYS A 47 9.39 13.95 3.83
CA LYS A 47 10.41 13.52 4.78
C LYS A 47 10.70 12.02 4.70
N LEU A 48 9.66 11.20 4.63
CA LEU A 48 9.81 9.76 4.44
C LEU A 48 10.56 9.43 3.13
N GLN A 49 10.24 10.13 2.04
CA GLN A 49 10.90 9.93 0.75
C GLN A 49 12.39 10.29 0.80
N GLU A 50 12.76 11.34 1.53
CA GLU A 50 14.14 11.72 1.76
C GLU A 50 14.89 10.66 2.58
N ASP A 51 14.29 10.17 3.66
CA ASP A 51 14.87 9.12 4.50
C ASP A 51 15.08 7.80 3.71
N LEU A 52 14.12 7.44 2.85
CA LEU A 52 14.24 6.26 1.97
C LEU A 52 15.29 6.44 0.87
N LYS A 53 15.45 7.66 0.32
CA LYS A 53 16.52 7.96 -0.65
C LYS A 53 17.90 7.82 -0.02
N ASN A 54 18.06 8.24 1.23
CA ASN A 54 19.32 8.12 1.96
C ASN A 54 19.72 6.67 2.25
N ILE A 55 18.75 5.74 2.31
CA ILE A 55 19.00 4.29 2.44
C ILE A 55 19.39 3.67 1.07
N SER A 56 18.99 4.29 -0.04
CA SER A 56 19.13 3.75 -1.40
C SER A 56 20.47 4.06 -2.08
N CYS A 57 21.44 4.61 -1.36
CA CYS A 57 22.78 4.94 -1.90
C CYS A 57 23.81 3.82 -1.73
N ASP A 58 23.39 2.59 -1.42
CA ASP A 58 24.25 1.40 -1.49
C ASP A 58 23.52 0.27 -2.23
N ASN A 59 23.75 0.25 -3.55
CA ASN A 59 23.50 -0.81 -4.53
C ASN A 59 22.04 -1.17 -4.91
N ASP A 60 21.84 -1.20 -6.23
CA ASP A 60 20.71 -1.68 -7.03
C ASP A 60 19.49 -0.76 -7.22
N VAL A 61 19.53 -0.14 -8.41
CA VAL A 61 18.54 0.67 -9.09
C VAL A 61 17.15 0.01 -9.11
N VAL A 62 16.21 0.57 -8.37
CA VAL A 62 14.79 0.57 -8.79
C VAL A 62 14.44 2.02 -9.11
N SER A 63 14.54 2.35 -10.39
CA SER A 63 13.96 3.59 -10.92
C SER A 63 12.48 3.59 -10.60
N ILE A 64 12.07 4.42 -9.63
CA ILE A 64 10.68 4.80 -9.43
C ILE A 64 10.23 5.42 -10.77
N PRO A 65 9.29 4.83 -11.52
CA PRO A 65 8.81 5.46 -12.73
C PRO A 65 8.17 6.78 -12.33
N HIS A 66 8.73 7.85 -12.88
CA HIS A 66 8.08 9.15 -12.97
C HIS A 66 6.66 8.92 -13.48
N LEU A 67 5.64 9.27 -12.69
CA LEU A 67 4.26 9.31 -13.14
C LEU A 67 4.18 10.38 -14.24
N LYS A 68 4.36 9.96 -15.49
CA LYS A 68 3.85 10.71 -16.62
C LYS A 68 2.37 10.38 -16.72
N ASP A 69 1.57 11.41 -16.55
CA ASP A 69 0.15 11.46 -16.89
C ASP A 69 -0.08 10.70 -18.19
N ASN A 70 -0.72 9.55 -18.07
CA ASN A 70 -1.34 8.85 -19.19
C ASN A 70 -2.71 8.43 -18.69
N GLU A 71 -3.66 9.31 -19.00
CA GLU A 71 -5.08 9.04 -18.98
C GLU A 71 -5.35 7.71 -19.73
N ASP A 72 -6.36 6.97 -19.26
CA ASP A 72 -6.98 5.80 -19.92
C ASP A 72 -6.26 4.44 -19.89
N LYS A 73 -6.01 3.90 -18.69
CA LYS A 73 -6.04 2.43 -18.48
C LYS A 73 -6.88 2.06 -17.26
N PHE A 74 -8.18 1.91 -17.53
CA PHE A 74 -9.19 1.11 -16.83
C PHE A 74 -8.66 0.44 -15.55
N ILE A 75 -8.83 1.10 -14.41
CA ILE A 75 -8.86 0.43 -13.11
C ILE A 75 -10.34 0.08 -12.93
N PRO A 76 -10.77 -1.19 -13.04
CA PRO A 76 -12.12 -1.55 -12.69
C PRO A 76 -12.30 -1.20 -11.20
N GLU A 77 -13.19 -0.25 -10.92
CA GLU A 77 -13.66 0.05 -9.59
C GLU A 77 -14.23 -1.25 -8.99
N LEU A 78 -13.48 -1.87 -8.07
CA LEU A 78 -13.93 -3.06 -7.37
C LEU A 78 -14.93 -2.61 -6.30
N HIS A 79 -16.19 -2.54 -6.72
CA HIS A 79 -17.34 -2.38 -5.83
C HIS A 79 -17.40 -3.57 -4.84
N ASP A 80 -17.10 -3.25 -3.59
CA ASP A 80 -17.73 -3.68 -2.35
C ASP A 80 -18.43 -5.06 -2.27
N ASN A 81 -17.98 -5.82 -1.26
CA ASN A 81 -18.79 -6.73 -0.42
C ASN A 81 -18.96 -8.22 -0.80
N LYS A 82 -18.00 -8.87 -1.48
CA LYS A 82 -17.93 -10.35 -1.42
C LYS A 82 -16.62 -11.03 -1.85
N ILE A 83 -15.47 -10.42 -1.64
CA ILE A 83 -14.20 -11.12 -1.84
C ILE A 83 -13.60 -11.33 -0.46
N ASP A 84 -13.74 -12.54 0.07
CA ASP A 84 -13.02 -12.94 1.27
C ASP A 84 -11.52 -12.92 0.92
N SER A 85 -10.87 -11.82 1.29
CA SER A 85 -9.63 -11.30 0.69
C SER A 85 -8.42 -12.22 0.80
N LYS A 86 -8.53 -13.34 1.52
CA LYS A 86 -7.46 -14.31 1.73
C LYS A 86 -7.21 -15.16 0.49
N GLU A 87 -8.25 -15.64 -0.18
CA GLU A 87 -8.11 -16.50 -1.36
C GLU A 87 -7.52 -15.72 -2.54
N VAL A 88 -8.05 -14.52 -2.80
CA VAL A 88 -7.53 -13.63 -3.85
C VAL A 88 -6.09 -13.20 -3.54
N LEU A 89 -5.77 -12.86 -2.29
CA LEU A 89 -4.40 -12.52 -1.92
C LEU A 89 -3.44 -13.72 -2.04
N MET A 90 -3.89 -14.93 -1.69
CA MET A 90 -3.11 -16.15 -1.90
C MET A 90 -2.88 -16.44 -3.38
N MET A 91 -3.88 -16.22 -4.23
CA MET A 91 -3.76 -16.37 -5.68
C MET A 91 -2.76 -15.37 -6.27
N VAL A 92 -2.86 -14.09 -5.89
CA VAL A 92 -1.91 -13.05 -6.31
C VAL A 92 -0.49 -13.40 -5.88
N ARG A 93 -0.29 -13.81 -4.62
CA ARG A 93 1.03 -14.24 -4.12
C ARG A 93 1.57 -15.44 -4.90
N ALA A 94 0.78 -16.49 -5.07
CA ALA A 94 1.18 -17.69 -5.81
C ALA A 94 1.54 -17.36 -7.26
N TYR A 95 0.74 -16.53 -7.93
CA TYR A 95 1.00 -16.07 -9.29
C TYR A 95 2.32 -15.30 -9.42
N THR A 96 2.63 -14.43 -8.45
CA THR A 96 3.91 -13.69 -8.44
C THR A 96 5.14 -14.58 -8.20
N CYS A 97 4.98 -15.75 -7.60
CA CYS A 97 6.07 -16.71 -7.40
C CYS A 97 6.44 -17.51 -8.66
N ILE A 98 5.66 -17.41 -9.74
CA ILE A 98 5.87 -18.15 -10.99
C ILE A 98 6.93 -17.45 -11.85
N LYS A 99 8.16 -17.95 -11.82
CA LYS A 99 9.30 -17.40 -12.58
C LYS A 99 9.14 -17.56 -14.09
N ASN A 100 8.49 -18.63 -14.55
CA ASN A 100 8.32 -18.91 -15.98
C ASN A 100 7.15 -18.10 -16.58
N GLU A 101 7.45 -17.19 -17.50
CA GLU A 101 6.48 -16.32 -18.16
C GLU A 101 5.44 -17.09 -18.98
N LYS A 102 5.83 -18.19 -19.65
CA LYS A 102 4.90 -19.01 -20.44
C LYS A 102 3.81 -19.63 -19.56
N VAL A 103 4.20 -20.16 -18.40
CA VAL A 103 3.28 -20.76 -17.42
C VAL A 103 2.35 -19.71 -16.84
N ARG A 104 2.89 -18.52 -16.55
CA ARG A 104 2.12 -17.39 -16.03
C ARG A 104 1.03 -16.94 -17.01
N ASN A 105 1.36 -16.85 -18.30
CA ASN A 105 0.41 -16.47 -19.33
C ASN A 105 -0.70 -17.53 -19.51
N ILE A 106 -0.37 -18.82 -19.41
CA ILE A 106 -1.37 -19.90 -19.44
C ILE A 106 -2.36 -19.76 -18.29
N ILE A 107 -1.88 -19.53 -17.06
CA ILE A 107 -2.73 -19.36 -15.88
C ILE A 107 -3.62 -18.12 -16.02
N TYR A 108 -3.07 -17.00 -16.52
CA TYR A 108 -3.86 -15.81 -16.81
C TYR A 108 -4.98 -16.09 -17.81
N ASN A 109 -4.68 -16.76 -18.93
CA ASN A 109 -5.68 -17.08 -19.95
C ASN A 109 -6.75 -18.05 -19.43
N LEU A 110 -6.37 -18.99 -18.55
CA LEU A 110 -7.31 -19.89 -17.89
C LEU A 110 -8.27 -19.13 -16.98
N VAL A 111 -7.75 -18.28 -16.09
CA VAL A 111 -8.58 -17.45 -15.20
C VAL A 111 -9.49 -16.52 -16.02
N LYS A 112 -8.95 -15.95 -17.10
CA LYS A 112 -9.72 -15.10 -18.02
C LYS A 112 -10.84 -15.87 -18.72
N ALA A 113 -10.59 -17.07 -19.23
CA ALA A 113 -11.62 -17.91 -19.86
C ALA A 113 -12.75 -18.22 -18.86
N LEU A 114 -12.40 -18.62 -17.64
CA LEU A 114 -13.38 -18.93 -16.59
C LEU A 114 -14.16 -17.70 -16.09
N SER A 115 -13.61 -16.49 -16.26
CA SER A 115 -14.32 -15.25 -15.90
C SER A 115 -15.34 -14.78 -16.93
N VAL A 116 -15.29 -15.31 -18.16
CA VAL A 116 -16.18 -14.91 -19.26
C VAL A 116 -17.43 -15.81 -19.34
N ASP A 117 -17.37 -17.02 -18.81
CA ASP A 117 -18.46 -18.01 -18.85
C ASP A 117 -19.50 -17.87 -17.71
N ASN A 118 -19.53 -16.74 -17.00
CA ASN A 118 -20.42 -16.48 -15.86
C ASN A 118 -21.18 -15.16 -16.00
#